data_AF-A0A424MSR8-F1
#
_entry.id   AF-A0A424MSR8-F1
#
_cell.length_a   1.000
_cell.length_b   1.000
_cell.length_c   1.000
_cell.angle_alpha   90.00
_cell.angle_beta   90.00
_cell.angle_gamma   90.00
#
_symmetry.space_group_name_H-M   'P 1'
#
loop_
_entity.id
_entity.type
_entity.pdbx_description
1 polymer ?
#
loop_
_entity_poly.entity_id
_entity_poly.type
_entity_poly.pdbx_seq_one_letter_code
_entity_poly.pdbx_strand_id
1 'polypeptide(L)' 'MQKQYQQAITQYRQRVFSFANYSLRAREDAEDITQDVFIKLWQNWQRLDHSKLNAWLMRVAHNAVVR' A
#
# COMPACT_ATOMS: atom_id res chain seq x y z
N MET A 1 -4.88 -7.51 16.33
CA MET A 1 -4.03 -7.50 15.12
C MET A 1 -4.85 -7.41 13.84
N GLN A 2 -5.64 -8.43 13.49
CA GLN A 2 -6.36 -8.48 12.20
C GLN A 2 -7.34 -7.30 11.99
N LYS A 3 -8.10 -6.90 13.02
CA LYS A 3 -9.05 -5.77 12.93
C LYS A 3 -8.38 -4.43 12.56
N GLN A 4 -7.23 -4.11 13.17
CA GLN A 4 -6.51 -2.86 12.90
C GLN A 4 -5.90 -2.86 11.49
N TYR A 5 -5.38 -4.02 11.05
CA TYR A 5 -4.88 -4.17 9.68
C TYR A 5 -6.00 -4.01 8.64
N GLN A 6 -7.18 -4.59 8.89
CA GLN A 6 -8.35 -4.41 8.02
C GLN A 6 -8.79 -2.93 7.95
N GLN A 7 -8.78 -2.22 9.08
CA GLN A 7 -9.04 -0.78 9.11
C GLN A 7 -8.01 0.00 8.28
N ALA A 8 -6.72 -0.35 8.37
CA ALA A 8 -5.69 0.26 7.54
C ALA A 8 -5.90 -0.02 6.04
N ILE A 9 -6.26 -1.25 5.66
CA ILE A 9 -6.60 -1.56 4.26
C ILE A 9 -7.75 -0.66 3.80
N THR A 10 -8.88 -0.65 4.52
CA THR A 10 -10.05 0.15 4.14
C THR A 10 -9.70 1.64 4.03
N GLN A 11 -8.84 2.14 4.91
CA GLN A 11 -8.44 3.55 4.92
C GLN A 11 -7.49 3.93 3.77
N TYR A 12 -6.54 3.06 3.42
CA TYR A 12 -5.43 3.45 2.54
C TYR A 12 -5.45 2.79 1.15
N ARG A 13 -6.24 1.72 0.95
CA ARG A 13 -6.23 0.96 -0.32
C ARG A 13 -6.50 1.82 -1.53
N GLN A 14 -7.55 2.66 -1.47
CA GLN A 14 -7.90 3.52 -2.59
C GLN A 14 -6.78 4.52 -2.92
N ARG A 15 -6.10 5.07 -1.92
CA ARG A 15 -5.00 6.02 -2.12
C ARG A 15 -3.81 5.35 -2.83
N VAL A 16 -3.41 4.17 -2.36
CA VAL A 16 -2.32 3.39 -2.97
C VAL A 16 -2.67 3.02 -4.40
N PHE A 17 -3.88 2.51 -4.63
CA PHE A 17 -4.36 2.16 -5.97
C PHE A 17 -4.41 3.37 -6.90
N SER A 18 -4.97 4.50 -6.47
CA SER A 18 -5.03 5.70 -7.30
C SER A 18 -3.64 6.22 -7.67
N PHE A 19 -2.68 6.17 -6.75
CA PHE A 19 -1.29 6.54 -7.03
C PHE A 19 -0.64 5.59 -8.06
N ALA A 20 -0.79 4.27 -7.88
CA ALA A 20 -0.22 3.29 -8.79
C ALA A 20 -0.85 3.40 -10.19
N ASN A 21 -2.18 3.52 -10.26
CA ASN A 21 -2.92 3.64 -11.51
C ASN A 21 -2.59 4.94 -12.25
N TYR A 22 -2.41 6.05 -11.53
CA TYR A 22 -1.95 7.30 -12.12
C TYR A 22 -0.54 7.17 -12.72
N SER A 23 0.36 6.46 -12.03
CA SER A 23 1.76 6.30 -12.44
C SER A 23 1.92 5.36 -13.63
N LEU A 24 1.24 4.22 -13.60
CA LEU A 24 1.39 3.15 -14.60
C LEU A 24 0.44 3.29 -15.79
N ARG A 25 -0.70 3.95 -15.61
CA ARG A 25 -1.80 4.01 -16.59
C ARG A 25 -2.33 2.64 -17.05
N ALA A 26 -2.04 1.60 -16.28
CA ALA A 26 -2.51 0.24 -16.46
C ALA A 26 -3.21 -0.20 -15.18
N ARG A 27 -4.51 -0.50 -15.29
CA ARG A 27 -5.34 -0.82 -14.13
C ARG A 27 -4.89 -2.10 -13.45
N GLU A 28 -4.63 -3.15 -14.23
CA GLU A 28 -4.25 -4.48 -13.73
C GLU A 28 -2.92 -4.38 -12.95
N ASP A 29 -1.89 -3.79 -13.55
CA ASP A 29 -0.60 -3.55 -12.89
C ASP A 29 -0.75 -2.73 -11.60
N ALA A 30 -1.65 -1.75 -11.59
CA ALA A 30 -1.92 -0.96 -10.39
C ALA A 30 -2.63 -1.74 -9.29
N GLU A 31 -3.53 -2.66 -9.64
CA GLU A 31 -4.16 -3.59 -8.69
C GLU A 31 -3.11 -4.53 -8.09
N ASP A 32 -2.21 -5.08 -8.91
CA ASP A 32 -1.12 -5.96 -8.47
C ASP A 32 -0.15 -5.24 -7.52
N ILE A 33 0.32 -4.04 -7.89
CA ILE A 33 1.16 -3.23 -6.99
C ILE A 33 0.45 -2.92 -5.69
N THR A 34 -0.85 -2.60 -5.75
CA THR A 34 -1.63 -2.33 -4.54
C THR A 34 -1.63 -3.55 -3.63
N GLN A 35 -1.86 -4.75 -4.17
CA GLN A 35 -1.82 -5.99 -3.39
C GLN A 35 -0.43 -6.20 -2.76
N ASP A 36 0.64 -6.07 -3.54
CA ASP A 36 2.02 -6.23 -3.08
C ASP A 36 2.37 -5.27 -1.94
N VAL A 37 1.93 -4.01 -2.01
CA VAL A 37 2.12 -3.02 -0.94
C VAL A 37 1.47 -3.48 0.36
N PHE A 38 0.23 -4.00 0.31
CA PHE A 38 -0.46 -4.47 1.51
C PHE A 38 0.07 -5.80 2.03
N ILE A 39 0.56 -6.70 1.16
CA ILE A 39 1.30 -7.91 1.59
C ILE A 39 2.56 -7.50 2.38
N LYS A 40 3.35 -6.55 1.85
CA LYS A 40 4.53 -6.01 2.55
C LYS A 40 4.13 -5.32 3.86
N LEU A 41 2.99 -4.62 3.88
CA LEU A 41 2.47 -4.00 5.10
C LEU A 41 2.21 -5.07 6.17
N TRP A 42 1.52 -6.16 5.81
CA TRP A 42 1.20 -7.25 6.73
C TRP A 42 2.47 -7.87 7.32
N GLN A 43 3.47 -8.16 6.48
CA GLN A 43 4.75 -8.74 6.90
C GLN A 43 5.51 -7.86 7.91
N ASN A 44 5.35 -6.54 7.82
CA ASN A 44 6.03 -5.57 8.69
C ASN A 44 5.12 -5.01 9.79
N TRP A 45 3.86 -5.43 9.87
CA TRP A 45 2.82 -4.80 10.68
C TRP A 45 3.22 -4.60 12.15
N GLN A 46 3.86 -5.60 12.74
CA GLN A 46 4.28 -5.58 14.16
C GLN A 46 5.44 -4.64 14.45
N ARG A 47 6.29 -4.35 13.45
CA ARG A 47 7.51 -3.55 13.61
C ARG A 47 7.33 -2.10 13.16
N LEU A 48 6.22 -1.81 12.48
CA LEU A 48 5.94 -0.48 11.96
C LEU A 48 5.41 0.45 13.04
N ASP A 49 5.90 1.69 13.01
CA ASP A 49 5.27 2.81 13.68
C ASP A 49 4.00 3.19 12.90
N HIS A 50 2.83 2.83 13.42
CA HIS A 50 1.54 3.05 12.76
C HIS A 50 1.18 4.54 12.62
N SER A 51 1.83 5.44 13.35
CA SER A 51 1.66 6.89 13.14
C SER A 51 2.22 7.36 11.79
N LYS A 52 3.15 6.60 11.20
CA LYS A 52 3.82 6.90 9.92
C LYS A 52 3.31 6.04 8.76
N LEU A 53 2.17 5.38 8.94
CA LEU A 53 1.66 4.38 7.99
C LEU A 53 1.48 4.92 6.58
N ASN A 54 0.89 6.12 6.45
CA ASN A 54 0.68 6.75 5.15
C ASN A 54 2.01 7.02 4.42
N ALA A 55 3.00 7.57 5.10
CA ALA A 55 4.31 7.86 4.51
C ALA A 55 5.03 6.56 4.11
N TRP A 56 4.93 5.51 4.92
CA TRP A 56 5.49 4.20 4.61
C TRP A 56 4.82 3.58 3.38
N LEU A 57 3.48 3.56 3.32
CA LEU A 57 2.72 3.01 2.20
C LEU A 57 3.05 3.72 0.89
N MET A 58 3.09 5.05 0.89
CA MET A 58 3.43 5.82 -0.31
C MET A 58 4.87 5.57 -0.77
N ARG A 59 5.82 5.41 0.16
CA ARG A 59 7.21 5.05 -0.20
C ARG A 59 7.29 3.68 -0.86
N VAL A 60 6.61 2.68 -0.31
CA VAL A 60 6.63 1.32 -0.86
C VAL A 60 5.92 1.27 -2.21
N ALA A 61 4.79 1.97 -2.35
CA ALA A 61 4.08 2.09 -3.62
C ALA A 61 4.93 2.79 -4.69
N HIS A 62 5.59 3.90 -4.33
CA HIS A 62 6.52 4.60 -5.22
C HIS A 62 7.65 3.67 -5.69
N ASN A 63 8.28 2.94 -4.77
CA ASN A 63 9.35 2.01 -5.12
C ASN A 63 8.86 0.86 -6.01
N ALA A 64 7.59 0.46 -5.90
CA ALA A 64 7.00 -0.58 -6.73
C ALA A 64 6.71 -0.10 -8.17
N VAL A 65 6.28 1.16 -8.35
CA VAL A 65 5.96 1.71 -9.68
C VAL A 65 7.18 2.20 -10.46
N VAL A 66 8.28 2.53 -9.78
CA VAL A 66 9.52 3.01 -10.42
C VAL A 66 10.45 1.87 -10.84
N ARG A 67 10.24 0.66 -10.33
CA ARG A 67 11.12 -0.49 -10.61
C ARG A 67 10.95 -1.01 -12.03
#